data_AF-A0A9X8RDP0-F1
#
_entry.id   AF-A0A9X8RDP0-F1
#
_cell.length_a   1.000
_cell.length_b   1.000
_cell.length_c   1.000
_cell.angle_alpha   90.00
_cell.angle_beta   90.00
_cell.angle_gamma   90.00
#
_symmetry.space_group_name_H-M   'P 1'
#
loop_
_entity.id
_entity.type
_entity.pdbx_description
1 polymer ?
#
loop_
_entity_poly.entity_id
_entity_poly.type
_entity_poly.pdbx_seq_one_letter_code
_entity_poly.pdbx_strand_id
1 'polypeptide(L)'
;MKFQSEELLNLPDLLFSKFCEDHYYINKGVYNTIDRWFYEQGVSHIVKRRKVVLSFCQSFCISGNEKVKFGPGGLTIKLNLFWTQHVPQFDHQAI
;
A
#
# COMPACT_ATOMS: atom_id res chain seq x y z
N MET A 1 -5.91 -0.37 -14.61
CA MET A 1 -4.50 -0.05 -14.92
C MET A 1 -3.61 -1.00 -14.11
N LYS A 2 -2.83 -1.87 -14.77
CA LYS A 2 -1.94 -2.86 -14.10
C LYS A 2 -0.57 -2.21 -13.85
N PHE A 3 -0.39 -1.48 -12.75
CA PHE A 3 0.92 -0.98 -12.36
C PHE A 3 1.64 -2.00 -11.48
N GLN A 4 2.21 -3.04 -12.09
CA GLN A 4 3.07 -3.98 -11.38
C GLN A 4 4.20 -4.48 -12.30
N SER A 5 4.91 -3.56 -12.99
CA SER A 5 6.18 -3.96 -13.61
C SER A 5 7.18 -4.31 -12.52
N GLU A 6 8.02 -5.32 -12.75
CA GLU A 6 9.06 -5.72 -11.80
C GLU A 6 10.01 -4.55 -11.49
N GLU A 7 10.28 -3.70 -12.48
CA GLU A 7 11.09 -2.49 -12.30
C GLU A 7 10.52 -1.53 -11.25
N LEU A 8 9.22 -1.23 -11.30
CA LEU A 8 8.55 -0.37 -10.32
C LEU A 8 8.69 -0.94 -8.90
N LEU A 9 8.46 -2.24 -8.76
CA LEU A 9 8.50 -2.91 -7.45
C LEU A 9 9.92 -3.04 -6.88
N ASN A 10 10.95 -2.91 -7.71
CA ASN A 10 12.37 -2.97 -7.32
C ASN A 10 13.02 -1.59 -7.20
N LEU A 11 12.28 -0.49 -7.38
CA LEU A 11 12.81 0.87 -7.19
C LEU A 11 13.41 1.06 -5.79
N PRO A 12 14.43 1.91 -5.62
CA PRO A 12 14.84 2.38 -4.31
C PRO A 12 13.65 2.95 -3.50
N ASP A 13 13.69 2.81 -2.17
CA ASP A 13 12.56 3.21 -1.29
C ASP A 13 12.11 4.66 -1.49
N LEU A 14 13.06 5.58 -1.73
CA LEU A 14 12.75 6.97 -2.01
C LEU A 14 11.93 7.13 -3.30
N LEU A 15 12.30 6.42 -4.37
CA LEU A 15 11.61 6.51 -5.65
C LEU A 15 10.26 5.79 -5.60
N PHE A 16 10.17 4.66 -4.90
CA PHE A 16 8.90 3.94 -4.74
C PHE A 16 7.89 4.73 -3.90
N SER A 17 8.33 5.31 -2.77
CA SER A 17 7.48 6.17 -1.97
C SER A 17 7.04 7.41 -2.75
N LYS A 18 7.95 8.04 -3.52
CA LYS A 18 7.62 9.17 -4.38
C LYS A 18 6.59 8.83 -5.47
N PHE A 19 6.73 7.67 -6.10
CA PHE A 19 5.71 7.15 -7.02
C PHE A 19 4.34 7.06 -6.36
N CYS A 20 4.28 6.53 -5.13
CA CYS A 20 3.03 6.43 -4.39
C CYS A 20 2.43 7.80 -4.06
N GLU A 21 3.27 8.78 -3.70
CA GLU A 21 2.82 10.15 -3.46
C GLU A 21 2.18 10.75 -4.70
N ASP A 22 2.82 10.60 -5.86
CA ASP A 22 2.40 11.23 -7.10
C ASP A 22 1.16 10.54 -7.72
N HIS A 23 1.06 9.21 -7.61
CA HIS A 23 -0.03 8.44 -8.23
C HIS A 23 -1.27 8.28 -7.35
N TYR A 24 -1.09 8.23 -6.02
CA TYR A 24 -2.17 7.99 -5.07
C TYR A 24 -2.43 9.17 -4.13
N TYR A 25 -1.74 10.29 -4.34
CA TYR A 25 -1.91 11.52 -3.56
C TYR A 25 -1.80 11.31 -2.04
N ILE A 26 -1.03 10.30 -1.61
CA ILE A 26 -0.69 10.08 -0.21
C ILE A 26 0.60 10.83 0.12
N ASN A 27 0.82 11.19 1.38
CA ASN A 27 2.11 11.74 1.80
C ASN A 27 3.04 10.64 2.32
N LYS A 28 4.34 10.92 2.41
CA LYS A 28 5.35 10.01 2.99
C LYS A 28 4.96 9.36 4.32
N GLY A 29 4.33 10.11 5.23
CA GLY A 29 3.91 9.60 6.53
C GLY A 29 2.82 8.53 6.43
N VAL A 30 1.84 8.76 5.56
CA VAL A 30 0.78 7.79 5.23
C VAL A 30 1.39 6.55 4.58
N TYR A 31 2.24 6.73 3.56
CA TYR A 31 2.94 5.61 2.92
C TYR A 31 3.70 4.76 3.95
N ASN A 32 4.52 5.39 4.79
CA ASN A 32 5.31 4.69 5.81
C ASN A 32 4.42 3.92 6.80
N THR A 33 3.25 4.48 7.15
CA THR A 33 2.30 3.81 8.05
C THR A 33 1.70 2.57 7.39
N ILE A 34 1.32 2.66 6.11
CA ILE A 34 0.78 1.55 5.33
C ILE A 34 1.84 0.43 5.18
N ASP A 35 3.06 0.80 4.76
CA ASP A 35 4.16 -0.15 4.59
C ASP A 35 4.48 -0.87 5.90
N ARG A 36 4.66 -0.12 6.98
CA ARG A 36 4.91 -0.69 8.31
C ARG A 36 3.77 -1.61 8.75
N TRP A 37 2.51 -1.21 8.55
CA TRP A 37 1.37 -2.00 8.98
C TRP A 37 1.34 -3.38 8.28
N PHE A 38 1.56 -3.42 6.96
CA PHE A 38 1.62 -4.70 6.23
C PHE A 38 2.84 -5.54 6.62
N TYR A 39 3.98 -4.93 6.95
CA TYR A 39 5.11 -5.64 7.51
C TYR A 39 4.76 -6.30 8.86
N GLU A 40 4.08 -5.57 9.74
CA GLU A 40 3.61 -6.08 11.05
C GLU A 40 2.57 -7.21 10.91
N GLN A 41 1.83 -7.27 9.79
CA GLN A 41 0.96 -8.41 9.45
C GLN A 41 1.70 -9.61 8.84
N GLY A 42 3.03 -9.55 8.71
CA GLY A 42 3.84 -10.67 8.22
C GLY A 42 4.24 -10.60 6.75
N VAL A 43 3.89 -9.52 6.01
CA VAL A 43 4.29 -9.34 4.61
C VAL A 43 5.75 -8.84 4.54
N SER A 44 6.70 -9.67 4.92
CA SER A 44 8.12 -9.31 5.11
C SER A 44 8.88 -9.08 3.80
N HIS A 45 8.57 -9.84 2.74
CA HIS A 45 9.24 -9.72 1.45
C HIS A 45 8.89 -8.40 0.76
N ILE A 46 9.88 -7.53 0.52
CA ILE A 46 9.68 -6.15 0.06
C ILE A 46 8.84 -6.05 -1.23
N VAL A 47 9.11 -6.88 -2.23
CA VAL A 47 8.36 -6.86 -3.49
C VAL A 47 6.91 -7.31 -3.26
N LYS A 48 6.67 -8.31 -2.39
CA LYS A 48 5.31 -8.77 -2.06
C LYS A 48 4.58 -7.64 -1.34
N ARG A 49 5.21 -7.02 -0.33
CA ARG A 49 4.64 -5.91 0.43
C ARG A 49 4.30 -4.71 -0.45
N ARG A 50 5.19 -4.31 -1.35
CA ARG A 50 4.94 -3.23 -2.30
C ARG A 50 3.75 -3.52 -3.22
N LYS A 51 3.55 -4.76 -3.67
CA LYS A 51 2.33 -5.15 -4.40
C LYS A 51 1.08 -4.92 -3.55
N VAL A 52 1.11 -5.32 -2.27
CA VAL A 52 -0.02 -5.14 -1.34
C VAL A 52 -0.29 -3.66 -1.07
N VAL A 53 0.76 -2.84 -0.87
CA VAL A 53 0.65 -1.38 -0.72
C VAL A 53 -0.03 -0.75 -1.94
N LEU A 54 0.38 -1.10 -3.16
CA LEU A 54 -0.24 -0.59 -4.39
C LEU A 54 -1.72 -0.99 -4.49
N SER A 55 -2.04 -2.25 -4.19
CA SER A 55 -3.43 -2.73 -4.17
C SER A 55 -4.29 -1.99 -3.14
N PHE A 56 -3.76 -1.74 -1.94
CA PHE A 56 -4.43 -0.92 -0.93
C PHE A 56 -4.69 0.49 -1.44
N CYS A 57 -3.66 1.14 -1.98
CA CYS A 57 -3.77 2.52 -2.46
C CYS A 57 -4.75 2.64 -3.64
N GLN A 58 -4.78 1.64 -4.52
CA GLN A 58 -5.75 1.61 -5.61
C GLN A 58 -7.19 1.52 -5.11
N SER A 59 -7.44 0.81 -4.01
CA SER A 59 -8.78 0.63 -3.45
C SER A 59 -9.26 1.81 -2.60
N PHE A 60 -8.35 2.51 -1.90
CA PHE A 60 -8.73 3.47 -0.85
C PHE A 60 -8.10 4.86 -0.97
N CYS A 61 -7.13 5.06 -1.86
CA CYS A 61 -6.40 6.32 -1.99
C CYS A 61 -6.73 7.08 -3.29
N ILE A 62 -7.57 6.54 -4.17
CA ILE A 62 -8.00 7.27 -5.36
C ILE A 62 -9.18 8.17 -4.99
N SER A 63 -8.89 9.37 -4.49
CA SER A 63 -9.86 10.46 -4.33
C SER A 63 -9.45 11.60 -5.27
N GLY A 64 -10.32 11.93 -6.25
CA GLY A 64 -10.00 12.79 -7.39
C GLY A 64 -8.99 13.91 -7.10
N ASN A 65 -7.81 13.84 -7.73
CA ASN A 65 -6.69 14.79 -7.77
C ASN A 65 -6.27 15.52 -6.48
N GLU A 66 -6.78 15.15 -5.31
CA GLU A 66 -6.52 15.79 -4.03
C GLU A 66 -5.85 14.83 -3.06
N LYS A 67 -5.07 15.38 -2.13
CA LYS A 67 -4.42 14.60 -1.07
C LYS A 67 -5.44 13.81 -0.26
N VAL A 68 -5.21 12.52 -0.13
CA VAL A 68 -6.08 11.62 0.63
C VAL A 68 -6.06 12.00 2.11
N LYS A 69 -7.24 12.22 2.69
CA LYS A 69 -7.42 12.53 4.10
C LYS A 69 -8.16 11.39 4.78
N PHE A 70 -7.50 10.71 5.69
CA PHE A 70 -8.08 9.59 6.43
C PHE A 70 -8.81 10.00 7.71
N GLY A 71 -8.58 11.21 8.23
CA GLY A 71 -9.06 11.61 9.56
C GLY A 71 -8.43 10.78 10.70
N PRO A 72 -8.78 11.06 11.96
CA PRO A 72 -8.27 10.31 13.12
C PRO A 72 -8.65 8.83 13.03
N GLY A 73 -7.66 7.93 13.04
CA GLY A 73 -7.85 6.48 13.04
C GLY A 73 -8.38 5.88 11.71
N GLY A 74 -8.82 6.69 10.75
CA GLY A 74 -9.45 6.18 9.53
C GLY A 74 -8.52 5.36 8.65
N LEU A 75 -7.21 5.61 8.67
CA LEU A 75 -6.23 4.82 7.92
C LEU A 75 -6.20 3.37 8.43
N THR A 76 -6.10 3.19 9.75
CA THR A 76 -6.10 1.87 10.38
C THR A 76 -7.41 1.12 10.11
N ILE A 77 -8.55 1.80 10.11
CA ILE A 77 -9.85 1.19 9.77
C ILE A 77 -9.83 0.67 8.32
N LYS A 78 -9.34 1.46 7.36
CA LYS A 78 -9.22 1.03 5.96
C LYS A 78 -8.24 -0.11 5.78
N LEU A 79 -7.11 -0.10 6.50
CA LEU A 79 -6.12 -1.18 6.47
C LEU A 79 -6.72 -2.50 6.96
N ASN A 80 -7.42 -2.49 8.10
CA ASN A 80 -8.12 -3.67 8.60
C ASN A 80 -9.19 -4.17 7.63
N LEU A 81 -10.00 -3.26 7.08
CA LEU A 81 -11.02 -3.61 6.08
C LEU A 81 -10.40 -4.27 4.85
N PHE A 82 -9.34 -3.67 4.30
CA PHE A 82 -8.62 -4.21 3.16
C PHE A 82 -8.06 -5.61 3.48
N TRP A 83 -7.43 -5.75 4.64
CA TRP A 83 -6.82 -7.00 5.08
C TRP A 83 -7.88 -8.09 5.19
N THR A 84 -8.95 -7.91 5.97
CA THR A 84 -10.02 -8.89 6.13
C THR A 84 -10.63 -9.34 4.79
N GLN A 85 -10.73 -8.44 3.80
CA GLN A 85 -11.23 -8.77 2.46
C GLN A 85 -10.26 -9.59 1.61
N HIS A 86 -8.95 -9.54 1.89
CA HIS A 86 -7.90 -10.11 1.04
C HIS A 86 -6.97 -11.11 1.76
N VAL A 87 -7.07 -11.33 3.07
CA VAL A 87 -6.29 -12.33 3.84
C VAL A 87 -6.26 -13.70 3.14
N PRO A 88 -7.38 -14.25 2.62
CA PRO A 88 -7.36 -15.57 1.99
C PRO A 88 -6.46 -15.66 0.74
N GLN A 89 -6.12 -14.52 0.13
CA GLN A 89 -5.29 -14.47 -1.08
C GLN A 89 -3.79 -14.35 -0.76
N PHE A 90 -3.43 -13.95 0.47
CA PHE A 90 -2.05 -13.77 0.90
C PHE A 90 -1.50 -14.99 1.66
N ASP A 91 -2.37 -15.81 2.27
CA ASP A 91 -1.97 -17.09 2.89
C ASP A 91 -1.62 -18.19 1.88
N HIS A 92 -2.10 -18.10 0.63
CA HIS A 92 -1.86 -19.15 -0.39
C HIS A 92 -0.63 -18.88 -1.28
N GLN A 93 0.10 -17.79 -1.05
CA GLN A 93 1.39 -17.51 -1.70
C GLN A 93 2.50 -17.58 -0.65
N ALA A 94 2.72 -18.81 -0.18
CA ALA A 94 3.71 -19.29 0.77
C ALA A 94 4.91 -18.35 1.05
N ILE A 95 5.20 -18.26 2.35
CA ILE A 95 6.54 -18.04 2.91
C ILE A 95 7.58 -18.79 2.08
#